data_AF-G0IY24-F1
#
_entry.id   AF-G0IY24-F1
#
_cell.length_a   1.000
_cell.length_b   1.000
_cell.length_c   1.000
_cell.angle_alpha   90.00
_cell.angle_beta   90.00
_cell.angle_gamma   90.00
#
_symmetry.space_group_name_H-M   'P 1'
#
loop_
_entity.id
_entity.type
_entity.pdbx_description
1 polymer ?
#
loop_
_entity_poly.entity_id
_entity_poly.type
_entity_poly.pdbx_seq_one_letter_code
_entity_poly.pdbx_strand_id
1 'polypeptide(L)'
;MIKRLASKLIEWLTPIAYEALTLDKVNRKLIQPLPGLPGYYKFTAPADMPQGRFIHYLHLTKRLDLNVDEDLLNTYLDAFTKAFESGDSGKFNGLVFMLRDTLANVTPIETYYWIAALLYFDKTEDLTTFDFDYNQKKVAYFKSLPNQTFFLATLIKNCQGIGEASLPDIEAFLKESQVKAESYKRILTTAT
;
A
#
# COMPACT_ATOMS: atom_id res chain seq x y z
N MET A 1 -0.82 -39.66 -7.11
CA MET A 1 -2.28 -39.85 -7.07
C MET A 1 -2.93 -39.17 -5.87
N ILE A 2 -2.46 -39.42 -4.64
CA ILE A 2 -3.05 -38.89 -3.38
C ILE A 2 -3.10 -37.35 -3.33
N LYS A 3 -2.02 -36.65 -3.68
CA LYS A 3 -2.00 -35.16 -3.72
C LYS A 3 -3.07 -34.56 -4.65
N ARG A 4 -3.37 -35.23 -5.76
CA ARG A 4 -4.34 -34.76 -6.76
C ARG A 4 -5.78 -34.95 -6.29
N LEU A 5 -6.03 -36.02 -5.55
CA LEU A 5 -7.30 -36.28 -4.86
C LEU A 5 -7.51 -35.31 -3.69
N ALA A 6 -6.47 -35.05 -2.89
CA ALA A 6 -6.51 -34.08 -1.81
C ALA A 6 -6.77 -32.64 -2.32
N SER A 7 -6.12 -32.23 -3.41
CA SER A 7 -6.34 -30.90 -4.02
C SER A 7 -7.79 -30.75 -4.50
N LYS A 8 -8.35 -31.76 -5.17
CA LYS A 8 -9.75 -31.75 -5.61
C LYS A 8 -10.73 -31.75 -4.45
N LEU A 9 -10.41 -32.44 -3.36
CA LEU A 9 -11.24 -32.44 -2.15
C LEU A 9 -11.20 -31.07 -1.47
N ILE A 10 -10.03 -30.43 -1.40
CA ILE A 10 -9.87 -29.06 -0.90
C ILE A 10 -10.69 -28.10 -1.77
N GLU A 11 -10.50 -28.10 -3.10
CA GLU A 11 -11.26 -27.26 -4.04
C GLU A 11 -12.78 -27.46 -3.91
N TRP A 12 -13.24 -28.68 -3.61
CA TRP A 12 -14.65 -28.98 -3.39
C TRP A 12 -15.16 -28.53 -2.01
N LEU A 13 -14.31 -28.58 -0.98
CA LEU A 13 -14.65 -28.15 0.39
C LEU A 13 -14.53 -26.65 0.58
N THR A 14 -13.65 -25.96 -0.16
CA THR A 14 -13.40 -24.52 -0.01
C THR A 14 -14.70 -23.70 -0.13
N PRO A 15 -15.60 -23.89 -1.11
CA PRO A 15 -16.84 -23.13 -1.20
C PRO A 15 -17.84 -23.45 -0.07
N ILE A 16 -17.71 -24.61 0.58
CA ILE A 16 -18.62 -25.07 1.63
C ILE A 16 -18.15 -24.53 3.00
N ALA A 17 -16.84 -24.39 3.18
CA ALA A 17 -16.22 -23.88 4.42
C ALA A 17 -15.90 -22.39 4.37
N TYR A 18 -15.92 -21.76 3.19
CA TYR A 18 -15.66 -20.34 3.02
C TYR A 18 -16.92 -19.52 3.26
N GLU A 19 -16.92 -18.77 4.35
CA GLU A 19 -17.93 -17.76 4.63
C GLU A 19 -17.29 -16.39 4.45
N ALA A 20 -17.73 -15.68 3.41
CA ALA A 20 -17.27 -14.32 3.14
C ALA A 20 -17.63 -13.43 4.33
N LEU A 21 -16.64 -12.76 4.89
CA LEU A 21 -16.86 -11.84 6.01
C LEU A 21 -17.29 -10.51 5.40
N THR A 22 -18.59 -10.26 5.41
CA THR A 22 -19.20 -9.03 4.86
C THR A 22 -19.86 -8.21 5.97
N LEU A 23 -20.22 -6.97 5.63
CA LEU A 23 -20.84 -6.04 6.57
C LEU A 23 -22.31 -6.40 6.82
N ASP A 24 -22.54 -7.32 7.76
CA ASP A 24 -23.86 -7.83 8.13
C ASP A 24 -24.25 -7.49 9.58
N LYS A 25 -25.40 -8.00 10.04
CA LYS A 25 -25.91 -7.76 11.40
C LYS A 25 -25.01 -8.36 12.49
N VAL A 26 -24.19 -9.36 12.16
CA VAL A 26 -23.32 -10.09 13.08
C VAL A 26 -22.00 -9.34 13.25
N ASN A 27 -21.40 -8.93 12.14
CA ASN A 27 -20.06 -8.31 12.07
C ASN A 27 -20.07 -6.81 12.36
N ARG A 28 -21.24 -6.16 12.47
CA ARG A 28 -21.38 -4.72 12.76
C ARG A 28 -20.66 -4.22 14.02
N LYS A 29 -20.29 -5.11 14.95
CA LYS A 29 -19.54 -4.73 16.17
C LYS A 29 -18.03 -4.62 15.92
N LEU A 30 -17.53 -5.33 14.91
CA LEU A 30 -16.11 -5.37 14.53
C LEU A 30 -15.74 -4.24 13.59
N ILE A 31 -16.74 -3.50 13.10
CA ILE A 31 -16.59 -2.54 12.02
C ILE A 31 -17.24 -1.23 12.40
N GLN A 32 -16.57 -0.12 12.08
CA GLN A 32 -17.07 1.24 12.29
C GLN A 32 -16.95 2.06 11.00
N PRO A 33 -17.88 3.02 10.77
CA PRO A 33 -17.78 3.92 9.63
C PRO A 33 -16.48 4.73 9.70
N LEU A 34 -15.87 4.99 8.54
CA LEU A 34 -14.67 5.81 8.44
C LEU A 34 -15.07 7.30 8.45
N PRO A 35 -14.68 8.08 9.48
CA PRO A 35 -14.94 9.51 9.49
C PRO A 35 -14.29 10.20 8.29
N GLY A 36 -15.02 11.07 7.60
CA GLY A 36 -14.51 11.82 6.45
C GLY A 36 -14.55 11.09 5.10
N LEU A 37 -14.95 9.81 5.05
CA LEU A 37 -15.12 9.08 3.80
C LEU A 37 -16.40 8.23 3.82
N PRO A 38 -17.56 8.83 3.43
CA PRO A 38 -18.84 8.13 3.41
C PRO A 38 -18.81 6.87 2.54
N GLY A 39 -19.46 5.80 3.02
CA GLY A 39 -19.52 4.50 2.33
C GLY A 39 -18.34 3.58 2.64
N TYR A 40 -17.30 4.08 3.32
CA TYR A 40 -16.17 3.30 3.77
C TYR A 40 -16.20 3.03 5.27
N TYR A 41 -15.57 1.92 5.64
CA TYR A 41 -15.54 1.37 6.98
C TYR A 41 -14.12 0.93 7.33
N LYS A 42 -13.85 0.75 8.62
CA LYS A 42 -12.62 0.17 9.15
C LYS A 42 -12.94 -0.78 10.29
N PHE A 43 -12.01 -1.67 10.60
CA PHE A 43 -12.12 -2.48 11.82
C PHE A 43 -12.10 -1.60 13.08
N THR A 44 -12.80 -2.04 14.12
CA THR A 44 -12.81 -1.38 15.42
C THR A 44 -11.45 -1.50 16.08
N ALA A 45 -10.89 -2.71 16.16
CA ALA A 45 -9.51 -2.95 16.55
C ALA A 45 -8.71 -3.56 15.39
N PRO A 46 -7.42 -3.21 15.22
CA PRO A 46 -6.55 -3.86 14.23
C PRO A 46 -6.46 -5.39 14.43
N ALA A 47 -6.63 -5.86 15.66
CA ALA A 47 -6.63 -7.29 16.01
C ALA A 47 -7.85 -8.06 15.45
N ASP A 48 -8.91 -7.36 15.03
CA ASP A 48 -10.09 -7.97 14.43
C ASP A 48 -9.89 -8.30 12.94
N MET A 49 -8.75 -7.91 12.35
CA MET A 49 -8.46 -8.15 10.95
C MET A 49 -8.29 -9.66 10.67
N PRO A 50 -9.02 -10.22 9.69
CA PRO A 50 -8.86 -11.61 9.30
C PRO A 50 -7.42 -11.92 8.86
N GLN A 51 -6.94 -13.13 9.17
CA GLN A 51 -5.56 -13.53 8.93
C GLN A 51 -5.14 -13.38 7.45
N GLY A 52 -6.04 -13.71 6.51
CA GLY A 52 -5.76 -13.57 5.08
C GLY A 52 -5.40 -12.13 4.72
N ARG A 53 -6.22 -11.16 5.14
CA ARG A 53 -5.94 -9.73 4.98
C ARG A 53 -4.72 -9.27 5.78
N PHE A 54 -4.50 -9.79 6.98
CA PHE A 54 -3.37 -9.42 7.83
C PHE A 54 -2.01 -9.76 7.21
N ILE A 55 -1.89 -10.88 6.47
CA ILE A 55 -0.65 -11.23 5.75
C ILE A 55 -0.30 -10.15 4.72
N HIS A 56 -1.30 -9.61 4.01
CA HIS A 56 -1.08 -8.52 3.07
C HIS A 56 -0.70 -7.21 3.76
N TYR A 57 -1.25 -6.96 4.95
CA TYR A 57 -0.85 -5.82 5.77
C TYR A 57 0.65 -5.89 6.11
N LEU A 58 1.14 -7.04 6.59
CA LEU A 58 2.56 -7.24 6.89
C LEU A 58 3.46 -7.03 5.67
N HIS A 59 3.00 -7.45 4.49
CA HIS A 59 3.74 -7.22 3.25
C HIS A 59 3.83 -5.72 2.91
N LEU A 60 2.72 -4.99 3.04
CA LEU A 60 2.68 -3.56 2.77
C LEU A 60 3.47 -2.74 3.80
N THR A 61 3.45 -3.11 5.09
CA THR A 61 4.27 -2.44 6.10
C THR A 61 5.75 -2.65 5.84
N LYS A 62 6.16 -3.84 5.40
CA LYS A 62 7.55 -4.09 5.00
C LYS A 62 7.97 -3.20 3.81
N ARG A 63 7.06 -2.91 2.88
CA ARG A 63 7.32 -1.96 1.80
C ARG A 63 7.47 -0.52 2.31
N LEU A 64 6.72 -0.14 3.36
CA LEU A 64 6.94 1.14 4.03
C LEU A 64 8.33 1.18 4.67
N ASP A 65 8.73 0.14 5.40
CA ASP A 65 10.03 0.10 6.09
C ASP A 65 11.23 0.23 5.12
N LEU A 66 11.05 -0.23 3.88
CA LEU A 66 12.07 -0.13 2.84
C LEU A 66 12.05 1.21 2.09
N ASN A 67 11.05 2.06 2.29
CA ASN A 67 10.90 3.36 1.61
C ASN A 67 10.97 3.31 0.07
N VAL A 68 10.75 2.14 -0.52
CA VAL A 68 10.84 1.94 -1.98
C VAL A 68 9.74 0.99 -2.43
N ASP A 69 9.05 1.36 -3.50
CA ASP A 69 8.15 0.46 -4.21
C ASP A 69 8.91 -0.38 -5.25
N GLU A 70 8.32 -1.51 -5.63
CA GLU A 70 8.94 -2.45 -6.57
C GLU A 70 9.23 -1.81 -7.93
N ASP A 71 8.32 -0.97 -8.43
CA ASP A 71 8.46 -0.28 -9.72
C ASP A 71 9.67 0.65 -9.73
N LEU A 72 9.84 1.46 -8.67
CA LEU A 72 10.95 2.38 -8.51
C LEU A 72 12.27 1.62 -8.34
N LEU A 73 12.28 0.53 -7.57
CA LEU A 73 13.47 -0.31 -7.41
C LEU A 73 13.90 -0.92 -8.75
N ASN A 74 12.96 -1.48 -9.51
CA ASN A 74 13.23 -2.03 -10.84
C ASN A 74 13.76 -0.94 -11.79
N THR A 75 13.21 0.27 -11.73
CA THR A 75 13.71 1.41 -12.51
C THR A 75 15.17 1.74 -12.16
N TYR A 76 15.55 1.69 -10.88
CA TYR A 76 16.94 1.86 -10.47
C TYR A 76 17.84 0.73 -10.99
N LEU A 77 17.40 -0.53 -10.91
CA LEU A 77 18.17 -1.68 -11.40
C LEU A 77 18.44 -1.61 -12.91
N ASP A 78 17.45 -1.19 -13.69
CA ASP A 78 17.61 -0.96 -15.12
C ASP A 78 18.60 0.17 -15.41
N ALA A 79 18.52 1.27 -14.66
CA ALA A 79 19.44 2.39 -14.79
C ALA A 79 20.88 2.01 -14.41
N PHE A 80 21.06 1.19 -13.36
CA PHE A 80 22.38 0.67 -12.96
C PHE A 80 22.98 -0.22 -14.04
N THR A 81 22.20 -1.14 -14.59
CA THR A 81 22.63 -2.03 -15.67
C THR A 81 23.14 -1.22 -16.85
N LYS A 82 22.36 -0.23 -17.31
CA LYS A 82 22.77 0.66 -18.41
C LYS A 82 24.05 1.44 -18.12
N ALA A 83 24.17 2.02 -16.92
CA ALA A 83 25.35 2.80 -16.55
C ALA A 83 26.61 1.93 -16.46
N PHE A 84 26.46 0.69 -16.00
CA PHE A 84 27.53 -0.30 -15.95
C PHE A 84 27.96 -0.73 -17.36
N GLU A 85 27.01 -1.07 -18.24
CA GLU A 85 27.26 -1.43 -19.63
C GLU A 85 27.92 -0.31 -20.43
N SER A 86 27.58 0.95 -20.16
CA SER A 86 28.18 2.11 -20.82
C SER A 86 29.55 2.51 -20.24
N GLY A 87 29.99 1.90 -19.14
CA GLY A 87 31.21 2.27 -18.43
C GLY A 87 31.16 3.66 -17.77
N ASP A 88 29.97 4.23 -17.59
CA ASP A 88 29.80 5.58 -17.02
C ASP A 88 29.77 5.50 -15.49
N SER A 89 30.97 5.49 -14.90
CA SER A 89 31.17 5.42 -13.46
C SER A 89 30.59 6.64 -12.71
N GLY A 90 30.54 7.80 -13.36
CA GLY A 90 29.92 9.01 -12.80
C GLY A 90 28.42 8.83 -12.62
N LYS A 91 27.74 8.36 -13.67
CA LYS A 91 26.31 8.03 -13.64
C LYS A 91 26.01 6.92 -12.64
N PHE A 92 26.82 5.86 -12.60
CA PHE A 92 26.64 4.77 -11.65
C PHE A 92 26.69 5.28 -10.20
N ASN A 93 27.70 6.09 -9.85
CA ASN A 93 27.83 6.68 -8.51
C ASN A 93 26.67 7.62 -8.18
N GLY A 94 26.20 8.41 -9.16
CA GLY A 94 25.01 9.25 -9.01
C GLY A 94 23.76 8.44 -8.68
N LEU A 95 23.54 7.32 -9.36
CA LEU A 95 22.43 6.41 -9.10
C LEU A 95 22.52 5.76 -7.70
N VAL A 96 23.72 5.40 -7.24
CA VAL A 96 23.93 4.88 -5.87
C VAL A 96 23.54 5.93 -4.84
N PHE A 97 23.96 7.18 -5.03
CA PHE A 97 23.60 8.29 -4.14
C PHE A 97 22.08 8.53 -4.13
N MET A 98 21.45 8.57 -5.30
CA MET A 98 20.00 8.74 -5.42
C MET A 98 19.21 7.62 -4.75
N LEU A 99 19.61 6.36 -4.93
CA LEU A 99 18.98 5.24 -4.26
C LEU A 99 19.10 5.37 -2.73
N ARG A 100 20.28 5.73 -2.21
CA ARG A 100 20.48 5.97 -0.78
C ARG A 100 19.60 7.10 -0.24
N ASP A 101 19.50 8.23 -0.96
CA ASP A 101 18.61 9.32 -0.55
C ASP A 101 17.14 8.89 -0.62
N THR A 102 16.76 8.09 -1.61
CA THR A 102 15.41 7.54 -1.72
C THR A 102 15.06 6.70 -0.49
N LEU A 103 15.92 5.74 -0.15
CA LEU A 103 15.70 4.85 1.00
C LEU A 103 15.66 5.61 2.33
N ALA A 104 16.37 6.74 2.45
CA ALA A 104 16.42 7.53 3.68
C ALA A 104 15.30 8.58 3.78
N ASN A 105 14.93 9.20 2.66
CA ASN A 105 14.23 10.49 2.65
C ASN A 105 13.02 10.54 1.72
N VAL A 106 12.63 9.44 1.08
CA VAL A 106 11.43 9.40 0.23
C VAL A 106 10.38 8.49 0.84
N THR A 107 9.22 9.05 1.11
CA THR A 107 8.05 8.30 1.58
C THR A 107 7.37 7.60 0.39
N PRO A 108 7.12 6.28 0.44
CA PRO A 108 6.47 5.55 -0.65
C PRO A 108 4.95 5.78 -0.62
N ILE A 109 4.50 6.92 -1.12
CA ILE A 109 3.09 7.38 -1.12
C ILE A 109 2.15 6.32 -1.70
N GLU A 110 2.56 5.65 -2.77
CA GLU A 110 1.81 4.56 -3.39
C GLU A 110 1.47 3.43 -2.40
N THR A 111 2.43 3.06 -1.55
CA THR A 111 2.22 2.04 -0.52
C THR A 111 1.18 2.49 0.51
N TYR A 112 1.09 3.79 0.83
CA TYR A 112 0.04 4.29 1.73
C TYR A 112 -1.37 4.17 1.12
N TYR A 113 -1.53 4.35 -0.19
CA TYR A 113 -2.81 4.10 -0.84
C TYR A 113 -3.21 2.62 -0.77
N TRP A 114 -2.25 1.71 -0.94
CA TRP A 114 -2.50 0.28 -0.78
C TRP A 114 -2.86 -0.09 0.66
N ILE A 115 -2.20 0.54 1.65
CA ILE A 115 -2.56 0.36 3.06
C ILE A 115 -3.95 0.93 3.34
N ALA A 116 -4.29 2.08 2.79
CA ALA A 116 -5.63 2.63 2.89
C ALA A 116 -6.67 1.67 2.28
N ALA A 117 -6.40 1.09 1.11
CA ALA A 117 -7.28 0.11 0.48
C ALA A 117 -7.42 -1.16 1.34
N LEU A 118 -6.35 -1.58 2.02
CA LEU A 118 -6.43 -2.73 2.91
C LEU A 118 -7.24 -2.44 4.18
N LEU A 119 -6.99 -1.29 4.81
CA LEU A 119 -7.61 -0.92 6.08
C LEU A 119 -9.05 -0.44 5.91
N TYR A 120 -9.36 0.16 4.76
CA TYR A 120 -10.66 0.75 4.47
C TYR A 120 -11.39 -0.05 3.42
N PHE A 121 -12.60 -0.46 3.77
CA PHE A 121 -13.42 -1.34 2.97
C PHE A 121 -14.86 -0.85 2.90
N ASP A 122 -15.55 -1.19 1.82
CA ASP A 122 -16.97 -0.91 1.68
C ASP A 122 -17.81 -2.13 2.10
N LYS A 123 -19.14 -2.03 1.96
CA LYS A 123 -20.05 -3.10 2.39
C LYS A 123 -20.03 -4.34 1.49
N THR A 124 -19.56 -4.19 0.26
CA THR A 124 -19.60 -5.24 -0.76
C THR A 124 -18.32 -6.06 -0.81
N GLU A 125 -17.27 -5.60 -0.13
CA GLU A 125 -15.98 -6.24 -0.06
C GLU A 125 -15.98 -7.45 0.89
N ASP A 126 -15.33 -8.53 0.43
CA ASP A 126 -15.00 -9.66 1.28
C ASP A 126 -13.77 -9.36 2.13
N LEU A 127 -13.95 -9.39 3.45
CA LEU A 127 -12.92 -8.98 4.40
C LEU A 127 -11.98 -10.12 4.80
N THR A 128 -12.29 -11.37 4.45
CA THR A 128 -11.47 -12.55 4.82
C THR A 128 -10.07 -12.50 4.20
N THR A 129 -9.97 -11.92 3.01
CA THR A 129 -8.73 -11.80 2.22
C THR A 129 -8.60 -10.41 1.61
N PHE A 130 -7.50 -10.18 0.89
CA PHE A 130 -7.24 -8.96 0.12
C PHE A 130 -7.26 -9.28 -1.38
N ASP A 131 -8.37 -8.97 -2.05
CA ASP A 131 -8.50 -9.09 -3.51
C ASP A 131 -7.79 -7.91 -4.19
N PHE A 132 -6.70 -8.18 -4.90
CA PHE A 132 -5.92 -7.15 -5.57
C PHE A 132 -6.68 -6.39 -6.65
N ASP A 133 -7.49 -7.07 -7.46
CA ASP A 133 -8.22 -6.47 -8.58
C ASP A 133 -9.33 -5.55 -8.07
N TYR A 134 -10.02 -5.98 -7.01
CA TYR A 134 -11.00 -5.15 -6.32
C TYR A 134 -10.34 -3.92 -5.70
N ASN A 135 -9.23 -4.14 -4.98
CA ASN A 135 -8.55 -3.09 -4.24
C ASN A 135 -7.82 -2.09 -5.14
N GLN A 136 -7.39 -2.50 -6.34
CA GLN A 136 -6.83 -1.58 -7.33
C GLN A 136 -7.83 -0.48 -7.72
N LYS A 137 -9.12 -0.81 -7.83
CA LYS A 137 -10.19 0.17 -8.10
C LYS A 137 -10.34 1.15 -6.94
N LYS A 138 -10.24 0.67 -5.69
CA LYS A 138 -10.24 1.54 -4.51
C LYS A 138 -9.02 2.47 -4.47
N VAL A 139 -7.84 1.95 -4.79
CA VAL A 139 -6.61 2.77 -4.89
C VAL A 139 -6.80 3.89 -5.92
N ALA A 140 -7.33 3.57 -7.11
CA ALA A 140 -7.61 4.58 -8.13
C ALA A 140 -8.64 5.63 -7.63
N TYR A 141 -9.69 5.19 -6.94
CA TYR A 141 -10.67 6.09 -6.33
C TYR A 141 -10.03 7.00 -5.25
N PHE A 142 -9.21 6.47 -4.35
CA PHE A 142 -8.54 7.25 -3.31
C PHE A 142 -7.60 8.30 -3.89
N LYS A 143 -6.90 7.96 -4.98
CA LYS A 143 -6.10 8.94 -5.74
C LYS A 143 -6.96 9.98 -6.45
N SER A 144 -8.22 9.69 -6.77
CA SER A 144 -9.10 10.69 -7.39
C SER A 144 -9.66 11.72 -6.39
N LEU A 145 -9.44 11.52 -5.08
CA LEU A 145 -9.94 12.42 -4.05
C LEU A 145 -9.28 13.82 -4.14
N PRO A 146 -10.03 14.92 -3.95
CA PRO A 146 -9.52 16.28 -4.14
C PRO A 146 -8.34 16.66 -3.23
N ASN A 147 -8.28 16.11 -2.01
CA ASN A 147 -7.22 16.38 -1.05
C ASN A 147 -6.54 15.09 -0.60
N GLN A 148 -5.74 14.54 -1.51
CA GLN A 148 -4.94 13.33 -1.31
C GLN A 148 -4.03 13.42 -0.07
N THR A 149 -3.33 14.54 0.10
CA THR A 149 -2.39 14.74 1.20
C THR A 149 -3.08 14.69 2.56
N PHE A 150 -4.22 15.38 2.71
CA PHE A 150 -5.03 15.30 3.93
C PHE A 150 -5.57 13.89 4.18
N PHE A 151 -6.01 13.19 3.13
CA PHE A 151 -6.48 11.81 3.25
C PHE A 151 -5.38 10.88 3.81
N LEU A 152 -4.16 10.98 3.27
CA LEU A 152 -3.01 10.20 3.72
C LEU A 152 -2.52 10.64 5.11
N ALA A 153 -2.55 11.93 5.43
CA ALA A 153 -2.22 12.43 6.76
C ALA A 153 -3.21 11.89 7.80
N THR A 154 -4.50 11.85 7.47
CA THR A 154 -5.54 11.27 8.31
C THR A 154 -5.34 9.76 8.51
N LEU A 155 -4.95 9.04 7.46
CA LEU A 155 -4.57 7.63 7.56
C LEU A 155 -3.41 7.44 8.54
N ILE A 156 -2.33 8.20 8.38
CA ILE A 156 -1.13 8.12 9.23
C ILE A 156 -1.49 8.42 10.69
N LYS A 157 -2.24 9.50 10.93
CA LYS A 157 -2.77 9.86 12.25
C LYS A 157 -3.49 8.69 12.90
N ASN A 158 -4.41 8.06 12.16
CA ASN A 158 -5.22 6.95 12.65
C ASN A 158 -4.40 5.68 12.92
N CYS A 159 -3.37 5.42 12.11
CA CYS A 159 -2.52 4.23 12.27
C CYS A 159 -1.48 4.38 13.39
N GLN A 160 -0.92 5.59 13.56
CA GLN A 160 0.18 5.84 14.50
C GLN A 160 -0.27 6.50 15.81
N GLY A 161 -1.56 6.83 15.95
CA GLY A 161 -2.10 7.49 17.14
C GLY A 161 -1.54 8.91 17.35
N ILE A 162 -1.14 9.57 16.26
CA ILE A 162 -0.58 10.93 16.31
C ILE A 162 -1.71 11.93 16.61
N GLY A 163 -1.40 12.97 17.38
CA GLY A 163 -2.34 14.05 17.70
C GLY A 163 -2.68 14.93 16.47
N GLU A 164 -3.80 15.65 16.54
CA GLU A 164 -4.24 16.55 15.46
C GLU A 164 -3.26 17.68 15.15
N ALA A 165 -2.51 18.12 16.16
CA ALA A 165 -1.53 19.19 16.02
C ALA A 165 -0.43 18.89 14.98
N SER A 166 -0.15 17.61 14.70
CA SER A 166 0.89 17.19 13.76
C SER A 166 0.38 16.96 12.33
N LEU A 167 -0.92 17.12 12.06
CA LEU A 167 -1.46 16.94 10.72
C LEU A 167 -0.80 17.86 9.67
N PRO A 168 -0.61 19.17 9.93
CA PRO A 168 0.07 20.05 8.97
C PRO A 168 1.50 19.60 8.65
N ASP A 169 2.23 19.10 9.65
CA ASP A 169 3.60 18.62 9.47
C ASP A 169 3.64 17.34 8.62
N ILE A 170 2.71 16.41 8.87
CA ILE A 170 2.57 15.19 8.05
C ILE A 170 2.21 15.56 6.60
N GLU A 171 1.33 16.53 6.40
CA GLU A 171 0.97 16.98 5.05
C GLU A 171 2.15 17.60 4.31
N ALA A 172 2.91 18.47 4.97
CA ALA A 172 4.11 19.07 4.40
C ALA A 172 5.15 18.01 4.03
N PHE A 173 5.38 17.05 4.93
CA PHE A 173 6.31 15.93 4.73
C PHE A 173 5.91 15.03 3.54
N LEU A 174 4.63 14.69 3.42
CA LEU A 174 4.11 13.91 2.30
C LEU A 174 4.25 14.66 0.97
N LYS A 175 3.98 15.97 0.97
CA LYS A 175 4.13 16.81 -0.23
C LYS A 175 5.58 16.88 -0.69
N GLU A 176 6.52 17.07 0.24
CA GLU A 176 7.96 17.08 -0.09
C GLU A 176 8.41 15.73 -0.63
N SER A 177 8.00 14.64 0.02
CA SER A 177 8.27 13.28 -0.44
C SER A 177 7.78 13.02 -1.86
N GLN A 178 6.57 13.52 -2.19
CA GLN A 178 6.00 13.39 -3.54
C GLN A 178 6.87 14.09 -4.59
N VAL A 179 7.22 15.36 -4.33
CA VAL A 179 8.04 16.16 -5.24
C VAL A 179 9.40 15.50 -5.47
N LYS A 180 10.02 14.96 -4.42
CA LYS A 180 11.31 14.26 -4.51
C LYS A 180 11.19 12.96 -5.33
N ALA A 181 10.18 12.13 -5.04
CA ALA A 181 9.93 10.90 -5.79
C ALA A 181 9.70 11.15 -7.28
N GLU A 182 8.89 12.14 -7.64
CA GLU A 182 8.62 12.53 -9.03
C GLU A 182 9.87 13.07 -9.73
N SER A 183 10.72 13.80 -9.01
CA SER A 183 11.99 14.31 -9.54
C SER A 183 12.95 13.16 -9.84
N TYR A 184 13.06 12.18 -8.95
CA TYR A 184 13.89 10.99 -9.16
C TYR A 184 13.38 10.13 -10.31
N LYS A 185 12.07 9.89 -10.40
CA LYS A 185 11.48 9.20 -11.56
C LYS A 185 11.78 9.91 -12.87
N ARG A 186 11.70 11.24 -12.92
CA ARG A 186 12.07 12.04 -14.11
C ARG A 186 13.54 11.89 -14.49
N ILE A 187 14.45 11.95 -13.51
CA ILE A 187 15.88 11.76 -13.77
C ILE A 187 16.16 10.35 -14.30
N LEU A 188 15.56 9.33 -13.69
CA LEU A 188 15.74 7.94 -14.11
C LEU A 188 15.21 7.69 -15.53
N THR A 189 14.06 8.26 -15.89
CA THR A 189 13.44 8.10 -17.22
C THR A 189 14.04 8.99 -18.31
N THR A 190 14.67 10.11 -17.97
CA THR A 190 15.42 10.92 -18.93
C THR A 190 16.82 10.35 -19.17
N ALA A 191 17.31 9.54 -18.24
CA ALA A 191 18.59 8.85 -18.33
C ALA A 191 18.54 7.51 -19.09
N THR A 192 17.35 7.08 -19.55
CA THR A 192 17.15 5.88 -20.39
C THR A 192 17.21 6.17 -21.87
#